data_AF-A0A349LM98-F1
#
_entry.id   AF-A0A349LM98-F1
#
_cell.length_a   1.000
_cell.length_b   1.000
_cell.length_c   1.000
_cell.angle_alpha   90.00
_cell.angle_beta   90.00
_cell.angle_gamma   90.00
#
_symmetry.space_group_name_H-M   'P 1'
#
loop_
_entity.id
_entity.type
_entity.pdbx_description
1 polymer ?
#
loop_
_entity_poly.entity_id
_entity_poly.type
_entity_poly.pdbx_seq_one_letter_code
_entity_poly.pdbx_strand_id
1 'polypeptide(L)' 'MRIKITKNLVLPAQLFDTESVPEALFPEGDYLANLTPEGKIEVMNTRKTKALFSFSQLREKVSLGEFVVVEI' A
#
# COMPACT_ATOMS: atom_id res chain seq x y z
N MET A 1 10.88 5.30 -0.38
CA MET A 1 10.34 4.48 -1.49
C MET A 1 9.07 5.10 -2.06
N ARG A 2 8.95 5.10 -3.39
CA ARG A 2 7.74 5.51 -4.11
C ARG A 2 7.22 4.35 -4.94
N ILE A 3 5.92 4.08 -4.86
CA ILE A 3 5.27 3.04 -5.66
C ILE A 3 4.20 3.67 -6.54
N LYS A 4 3.97 3.09 -7.71
CA LYS A 4 2.84 3.40 -8.57
C LYS A 4 1.87 2.22 -8.55
N ILE A 5 0.63 2.48 -8.20
CA ILE A 5 -0.48 1.55 -8.36
C ILE A 5 -1.00 1.72 -9.79
N THR A 6 -1.07 0.63 -10.55
CA THR A 6 -1.34 0.66 -12.00
C THR A 6 -2.81 0.51 -12.37
N LYS A 7 -3.65 0.16 -11.40
CA LYS A 7 -5.11 0.06 -11.55
C LYS A 7 -5.77 0.27 -10.19
N ASN A 8 -7.05 0.62 -10.16
CA ASN A 8 -7.79 0.70 -8.90
C ASN A 8 -7.75 -0.65 -8.18
N LEU A 9 -7.29 -0.66 -6.93
CA LEU A 9 -7.14 -1.86 -6.12
C LEU A 9 -7.87 -1.71 -4.80
N VAL A 10 -8.50 -2.79 -4.37
CA VAL A 10 -9.00 -2.90 -3.01
C VAL A 10 -7.90 -3.52 -2.17
N LEU A 11 -7.37 -2.75 -1.21
CA LEU A 11 -6.30 -3.19 -0.33
C LEU A 11 -6.80 -3.25 1.11
N PRO A 12 -6.33 -4.22 1.93
CA PRO A 12 -6.56 -4.19 3.36
C PRO A 12 -5.95 -2.92 3.94
N ALA A 13 -6.78 -2.08 4.54
CA ALA A 13 -6.36 -0.80 5.08
C ALA A 13 -6.66 -0.67 6.55
N GLN A 14 -5.80 0.05 7.26
CA GLN A 14 -6.02 0.48 8.63
C GLN A 14 -6.49 1.93 8.61
N LEU A 15 -7.56 2.21 9.36
CA LEU A 15 -7.98 3.56 9.69
C LEU A 15 -7.21 4.02 10.92
N PHE A 16 -6.74 5.26 10.93
CA PHE A 16 -5.87 5.82 11.99
C PHE A 16 -6.49 5.83 13.41
N ASP A 17 -7.73 5.40 13.59
CA ASP A 17 -8.48 5.43 14.86
C ASP A 17 -9.24 4.12 15.17
N THR A 18 -9.09 3.06 14.36
CA THR A 18 -9.85 1.80 14.54
C THR A 18 -9.00 0.57 14.24
N GLU A 19 -9.02 -0.42 15.14
CA GLU A 19 -8.37 -1.73 14.97
C GLU A 19 -9.03 -2.62 13.91
N SER A 20 -10.16 -2.18 13.33
CA SER A 20 -10.75 -2.90 12.21
C SER A 20 -9.94 -2.64 10.94
N VAL A 21 -9.76 -3.69 10.13
CA VAL A 21 -9.12 -3.61 8.82
C VAL A 21 -10.23 -3.55 7.76
N PRO A 22 -10.82 -2.38 7.47
CA PRO A 22 -11.67 -2.26 6.30
C PRO A 22 -10.84 -2.43 5.02
N GLU A 23 -11.45 -3.05 4.02
CA GLU A 23 -10.97 -2.96 2.65
C GLU A 23 -11.16 -1.52 2.15
N ALA A 24 -10.09 -0.89 1.65
CA ALA A 24 -10.15 0.45 1.08
C ALA A 24 -9.75 0.45 -0.39
N LEU A 25 -10.44 1.28 -1.17
CA LEU A 25 -10.10 1.51 -2.57
C LEU A 25 -8.89 2.43 -2.67
N PHE A 26 -7.81 1.94 -3.28
CA PHE A 26 -6.65 2.69 -3.72
C PHE A 26 -6.74 2.91 -5.22
N PRO A 27 -7.05 4.14 -5.67
CA PRO A 27 -7.02 4.49 -7.08
C PRO A 27 -5.68 4.22 -7.75
N GLU A 28 -5.68 4.15 -9.08
CA GLU A 28 -4.45 4.24 -9.86
C GLU A 28 -3.72 5.56 -9.55
N GLY A 29 -2.40 5.49 -9.33
CA GLY A 29 -1.60 6.67 -9.08
C GLY A 29 -0.28 6.40 -8.38
N ASP A 30 0.44 7.48 -8.11
CA ASP A 30 1.68 7.46 -7.36
C ASP A 30 1.43 7.60 -5.86
N TYR A 31 2.05 6.72 -5.10
CA TYR A 31 1.92 6.65 -3.65
C TYR A 31 3.27 6.65 -2.96
N LEU A 32 3.31 7.32 -1.82
CA LEU A 32 4.43 7.20 -0.89
C LEU A 32 4.32 5.88 -0.14
N ALA A 33 5.44 5.16 -0.09
CA ALA A 33 5.56 3.91 0.62
C ALA A 33 6.70 3.99 1.64
N ASN A 34 6.39 3.70 2.89
CA ASN A 34 7.34 3.71 4.00
C ASN A 34 7.62 2.28 4.46
N LEU A 35 8.87 2.01 4.82
CA LEU A 35 9.23 0.79 5.52
C LEU A 35 9.04 1.02 7.02
N THR A 36 8.18 0.24 7.67
CA THR A 36 7.98 0.30 9.12
C THR A 36 9.10 -0.44 9.84
N PRO A 37 9.36 -0.13 11.13
CA PRO A 37 10.35 -0.84 11.94
C PRO A 37 10.11 -2.35 12.03
N GLU A 38 8.85 -2.79 11.88
CA GLU A 38 8.46 -4.21 11.89
C GLU A 38 8.69 -4.89 10.54
N GLY A 39 9.30 -4.22 9.56
CA GLY A 39 9.61 -4.77 8.25
C GLY A 39 8.40 -4.83 7.31
N LYS A 40 7.35 -4.04 7.55
CA LYS A 40 6.18 -3.95 6.67
C LYS A 40 6.26 -2.69 5.81
N ILE A 41 5.56 -2.71 4.69
CA ILE A 41 5.39 -1.58 3.81
C ILE A 41 4.06 -0.91 4.13
N GLU A 42 4.13 0.38 4.40
CA GLU A 42 2.98 1.24 4.65
C GLU A 42 2.75 2.15 3.44
N VAL A 43 1.54 2.13 2.88
CA VAL A 43 1.12 2.99 1.76
C VAL A 43 -0.03 3.86 2.20
N MET A 44 0.16 5.18 2.20
CA MET A 44 -0.89 6.13 2.56
C MET A 44 -1.81 6.43 1.38
N ASN A 45 -3.11 6.26 1.53
CA ASN A 45 -4.12 6.68 0.56
C ASN A 45 -4.61 8.10 0.83
N THR A 46 -5.08 8.30 2.05
CA THR A 46 -5.55 9.59 2.57
C THR A 46 -4.86 9.88 3.89
N ARG A 47 -5.11 11.05 4.49
CA ARG A 47 -4.56 11.40 5.82
C ARG A 47 -4.96 10.41 6.93
N LYS A 48 -6.00 9.59 6.71
CA LYS A 48 -6.55 8.68 7.74
C LYS A 48 -6.51 7.21 7.35
N THR A 49 -6.15 6.87 6.12
CA THR A 49 -6.24 5.50 5.59
C THR A 49 -4.90 5.08 5.02
N LYS A 50 -4.38 3.95 5.50
CA LYS A 50 -3.13 3.36 5.06
C LYS A 50 -3.28 1.87 4.79
N ALA A 51 -2.62 1.35 3.77
CA ALA A 51 -2.48 -0.09 3.55
C ALA A 51 -1.15 -0.56 4.16
N LEU A 52 -1.17 -1.73 4.78
CA LEU A 52 -0.01 -2.32 5.43
C LEU A 52 0.18 -3.74 4.91
N PHE A 53 1.33 -4.01 4.32
CA PHE A 53 1.62 -5.30 3.72
C PHE A 53 3.10 -5.67 3.87
N SER A 54 3.39 -6.97 3.87
CA SER A 54 4.77 -7.48 3.94
C SER A 54 5.52 -7.29 2.60
N PHE A 55 6.84 -7.42 2.63
CA PHE A 55 7.64 -7.46 1.39
C PHE A 55 7.23 -8.56 0.43
N SER A 56 6.81 -9.73 0.92
CA SER A 56 6.33 -10.83 0.08
C SER A 56 5.06 -10.42 -0.68
N GLN A 57 4.12 -9.76 0.00
CA GLN A 57 2.91 -9.23 -0.62
C GLN A 57 3.23 -8.10 -1.61
N LEU A 58 4.16 -7.19 -1.28
CA LEU A 58 4.64 -6.19 -2.23
C LEU A 58 5.16 -6.85 -3.50
N ARG A 59 6.04 -7.85 -3.37
CA ARG A 59 6.64 -8.56 -4.49
C ARG A 59 5.58 -9.27 -5.34
N GLU A 60 4.59 -9.91 -4.72
CA GLU A 60 3.46 -10.51 -5.43
C GLU A 60 2.71 -9.48 -6.27
N LYS A 61 2.36 -8.33 -5.68
CA LYS A 61 1.70 -7.22 -6.38
C LYS A 61 2.53 -6.66 -7.54
N VAL A 62 3.85 -6.60 -7.38
CA VAL A 62 4.76 -6.21 -8.47
C VAL A 62 4.79 -7.26 -9.58
N SER A 63 4.86 -8.55 -9.24
CA SER A 63 4.84 -9.65 -10.23
C SER A 63 3.53 -9.69 -11.02
N LEU A 64 2.41 -9.34 -10.40
CA LEU A 64 1.11 -9.21 -11.06
C LEU A 64 0.95 -7.93 -11.90
N GLY A 65 1.97 -7.05 -11.90
CA GLY A 65 1.94 -5.76 -12.57
C GLY A 65 0.98 -4.75 -11.92
N GLU A 66 0.49 -5.04 -10.70
CA GLU A 66 -0.43 -4.18 -9.95
C GLU A 66 0.32 -2.99 -9.34
N PHE A 67 1.57 -3.22 -8.92
CA PHE A 67 2.47 -2.19 -8.41
C PHE A 67 3.73 -2.07 -9.27
N VAL A 68 4.28 -0.85 -9.33
CA VAL A 68 5.60 -0.56 -9.86
C VAL A 68 6.39 0.20 -8.80
N VAL A 69 7.59 -0.27 -8.47
CA VAL A 69 8.51 0.48 -7.57
C VAL A 69 9.25 1.51 -8.42
N VAL A 70 9.03 2.79 -8.14
CA VAL A 70 9.56 3.90 -8.95
C VAL A 70 10.89 4.39 -8.40
N GLU A 71 11.03 4.46 -7.08
CA GLU A 71 12.22 4.98 -6.42
C GLU A 71 12.40 4.30 -5.05
N ILE A 72 13.63 3.92 -4.70
CA ILE A 72 13.96 3.21 -3.45
C ILE A 72 14.65 4.18 -2.50
#